data_AF-A0A967I8V5-F1
#
_entry.id   AF-A0A967I8V5-F1
#
_cell.length_a   1.000
_cell.length_b   1.000
_cell.length_c   1.000
_cell.angle_alpha   90.00
_cell.angle_beta   90.00
_cell.angle_gamma   90.00
#
_symmetry.space_group_name_H-M   'P 1'
#
loop_
_entity.id
_entity.type
_entity.pdbx_description
1 polymer ?
#
loop_
_entity_poly.entity_id
_entity_poly.type
_entity_poly.pdbx_seq_one_letter_code
_entity_poly.pdbx_strand_id
1 'polypeptide(L)' 'SDDVAALQRALQDYGYGVEVTSTYGKGLEKVVEAFQMHFRQARIDGRADLSTQETLKRLLAARAGVVA' A
#
# COMPACT_ATOMS: atom_id res chain seq x y z
N SER A 1 -4.95 -13.88 -4.47
CA SER A 1 -5.12 -13.93 -3.01
C SER A 1 -5.95 -12.74 -2.59
N ASP A 2 -6.90 -12.93 -1.67
CA ASP A 2 -7.79 -11.87 -1.17
C ASP A 2 -7.00 -10.74 -0.49
N ASP A 3 -5.93 -11.09 0.24
CA ASP A 3 -5.05 -10.11 0.90
C ASP A 3 -4.36 -9.18 -0.10
N VAL A 4 -3.93 -9.74 -1.24
CA VAL A 4 -3.26 -8.96 -2.29
C VAL A 4 -4.23 -8.01 -2.97
N ALA A 5 -5.46 -8.47 -3.23
CA ALA A 5 -6.50 -7.62 -3.79
C ALA A 5 -6.87 -6.48 -2.82
N ALA A 6 -6.95 -6.76 -1.52
CA ALA A 6 -7.20 -5.75 -0.50
C ALA A 6 -6.09 -4.69 -0.46
N LEU A 7 -4.82 -5.10 -0.52
CA LEU A 7 -3.68 -4.18 -0.61
C LEU A 7 -3.73 -3.32 -1.87
N GLN A 8 -4.00 -3.92 -3.04
CA GLN A 8 -4.11 -3.21 -4.31
C GLN A 8 -5.21 -2.14 -4.25
N ARG A 9 -6.39 -2.50 -3.74
CA ARG A 9 -7.50 -1.54 -3.54
C ARG A 9 -7.11 -0.42 -2.58
N ALA A 10 -6.50 -0.73 -1.45
CA ALA A 10 -6.08 0.29 -0.49
C ALA A 10 -5.04 1.27 -1.07
N LEU A 11 -4.09 0.79 -1.86
CA LEU A 11 -3.12 1.64 -2.58
C LEU A 11 -3.82 2.50 -3.65
N GLN A 12 -4.79 1.93 -4.36
CA GLN A 12 -5.62 2.65 -5.34
C GLN A 12 -6.46 3.74 -4.68
N ASP A 13 -7.11 3.44 -3.56
CA ASP A 13 -7.89 4.39 -2.75
C ASP A 13 -7.02 5.53 -2.22
N TYR A 14 -5.76 5.24 -1.90
CA TYR A 14 -4.79 6.27 -1.55
C TYR A 14 -4.33 7.10 -2.78
N GLY A 15 -4.50 6.60 -3.99
CA GLY A 15 -4.22 7.32 -5.24
C GLY A 15 -2.99 6.81 -6.01
N TYR A 16 -2.46 5.64 -5.68
CA TYR A 16 -1.45 4.99 -6.50
C TYR A 16 -2.09 4.30 -7.71
N GLY A 17 -1.46 4.42 -8.87
CA GLY A 17 -1.86 3.72 -10.08
C GLY A 17 -1.51 2.24 -9.99
N VAL A 18 -2.44 1.42 -9.51
CA VAL A 18 -2.29 -0.04 -9.38
C VAL A 18 -3.53 -0.76 -9.90
N GLU A 19 -3.32 -1.84 -10.63
CA GLU A 19 -4.39 -2.72 -11.10
C GLU A 19 -4.69 -3.80 -10.05
N VAL A 20 -5.97 -4.10 -9.83
CA VAL A 20 -6.42 -5.15 -8.89
C VAL A 20 -6.41 -6.51 -9.59
N THR A 21 -5.25 -7.17 -9.60
CA THR A 21 -5.03 -8.48 -10.22
C THR A 21 -5.02 -9.65 -9.24
N SER A 22 -5.12 -9.37 -7.93
CA SER A 22 -4.96 -10.35 -6.85
C SER A 22 -3.60 -11.08 -6.85
N THR A 23 -2.62 -10.57 -7.61
CA THR A 23 -1.29 -11.16 -7.81
C THR A 23 -0.21 -10.20 -7.32
N TYR A 24 0.67 -10.70 -6.46
CA TYR A 24 1.81 -9.94 -5.98
C TYR A 24 2.99 -10.11 -6.94
N GLY A 25 2.97 -9.33 -8.02
CA GLY A 25 4.01 -9.35 -9.05
C GLY A 25 4.88 -8.09 -9.05
N LYS A 26 5.78 -8.00 -10.03
CA LYS A 26 6.72 -6.87 -10.18
C LYS A 26 6.06 -5.51 -10.27
N GLY A 27 4.88 -5.42 -10.90
CA GLY A 27 4.10 -4.18 -10.92
C GLY A 27 3.71 -3.71 -9.52
N LEU A 28 3.18 -4.60 -8.69
CA LEU A 28 2.80 -4.28 -7.32
C LEU A 28 4.03 -3.99 -6.44
N GLU A 29 5.13 -4.74 -6.59
CA GLU A 29 6.40 -4.45 -5.90
C GLU A 29 6.84 -2.99 -6.13
N LYS A 30 6.80 -2.51 -7.39
CA LYS A 30 7.17 -1.12 -7.70
C LYS A 30 6.24 -0.08 -7.11
N VAL A 31 4.94 -0.35 -7.07
CA VAL A 31 3.98 0.53 -6.39
C VAL A 31 4.28 0.58 -4.88
N VAL A 32 4.58 -0.57 -4.26
CA VAL A 32 4.94 -0.64 -2.84
C VAL A 32 6.26 0.06 -2.55
N GLU A 33 7.27 -0.07 -3.39
CA GLU A 33 8.52 0.70 -3.28
C GLU A 33 8.23 2.21 -3.30
N ALA A 34 7.45 2.68 -4.26
CA ALA A 34 7.07 4.10 -4.36
C ALA A 34 6.26 4.59 -3.15
N PHE A 35 5.40 3.74 -2.59
CA PHE A 35 4.71 4.01 -1.33
C PHE A 35 5.69 4.14 -0.15
N GLN A 36 6.61 3.19 -0.01
CA GLN A 36 7.62 3.20 1.04
C GLN A 36 8.57 4.40 0.93
N MET A 37 8.93 4.83 -0.28
CA MET A 37 9.74 6.04 -0.50
C MET A 37 9.12 7.31 0.11
N HIS A 38 7.79 7.39 0.14
CA HIS A 38 7.08 8.54 0.71
C HIS A 38 6.84 8.38 2.22
N PHE A 39 6.44 7.18 2.66
CA PHE A 39 5.85 7.02 4.00
C PHE A 39 6.60 6.03 4.91
N ARG A 40 7.59 5.31 4.39
CA ARG A 40 8.39 4.31 5.13
C ARG A 40 9.84 4.28 4.66
N GLN A 41 10.50 5.43 4.66
CA GLN A 41 11.86 5.59 4.16
C GLN A 41 12.92 4.71 4.86
N ALA A 42 12.64 4.28 6.10
CA ALA A 42 13.50 3.37 6.84
C ALA A 42 13.70 2.00 6.15
N ARG A 43 12.80 1.60 5.23
CA ARG A 43 12.89 0.34 4.50
C ARG A 43 12.04 0.36 3.22
N ILE A 44 12.75 0.47 2.09
CA ILE A 44 12.22 0.53 0.73
C ILE A 44 12.63 -0.77 0.01
N ASP A 45 11.84 -1.82 0.18
CA ASP A 45 12.13 -3.17 -0.32
C ASP A 45 11.00 -3.77 -1.18
N GLY A 46 9.93 -3.01 -1.44
CA GLY A 46 8.80 -3.44 -2.26
C GLY A 46 7.95 -4.52 -1.62
N ARG A 47 8.16 -4.82 -0.32
CA ARG A 47 7.39 -5.82 0.43
C ARG A 47 6.36 -5.13 1.31
N ALA A 48 5.09 -5.48 1.12
CA ALA A 48 3.99 -5.01 1.95
C ALA A 48 3.91 -5.79 3.28
N ASP A 49 4.97 -5.67 4.09
CA ASP A 49 5.01 -6.18 5.46
C ASP A 49 3.97 -5.48 6.37
N LEU A 50 3.82 -5.99 7.60
CA LEU A 50 2.88 -5.42 8.57
C LEU A 50 3.05 -3.91 8.76
N SER A 51 4.30 -3.43 8.84
CA SER A 51 4.57 -2.00 8.99
C SER A 51 4.10 -1.19 7.79
N THR A 52 4.30 -1.70 6.56
CA THR A 52 3.83 -1.05 5.34
C THR A 52 2.31 -0.98 5.30
N GLN A 53 1.62 -2.07 5.66
CA GLN A 53 0.16 -2.12 5.71
C GLN A 53 -0.43 -1.19 6.77
N GLU A 54 0.16 -1.15 7.97
CA GLU A 54 -0.30 -0.26 9.04
C GLU A 54 -0.10 1.22 8.68
N THR A 55 1.00 1.58 8.03
CA THR A 55 1.19 2.94 7.52
C THR A 55 0.11 3.30 6.51
N LEU A 56 -0.21 2.41 5.56
CA LEU A 56 -1.26 2.65 4.55
C LEU A 56 -2.64 2.83 5.20
N LYS A 57 -3.00 1.97 6.16
CA LYS A 57 -4.27 2.08 6.90
C LYS A 57 -4.40 3.42 7.64
N ARG A 58 -3.34 3.84 8.35
CA ARG A 58 -3.32 5.13 9.07
C ARG A 58 -3.51 6.31 8.14
N LEU A 59 -2.87 6.28 6.98
CA LEU A 59 -2.98 7.33 5.97
C LEU A 59 -4.38 7.41 5.35
N LEU A 60 -5.02 6.26 5.11
CA LEU A 60 -6.41 6.20 4.65
C LEU A 60 -7.39 6.73 5.71
N ALA A 61 -7.21 6.34 6.97
CA ALA A 61 -8.03 6.83 8.08
C ALA A 61 -7.91 8.36 8.23
N ALA A 62 -6.67 8.88 8.21
CA ALA A 62 -6.40 10.32 8.25
C ALA A 62 -7.09 11.09 7.10
N ARG A 63 -7.16 10.51 5.90
CA ARG A 63 -7.88 11.10 4.76
C ARG A 63 -9.40 11.03 4.88
N ALA A 64 -9.92 9.97 5.47
CA ALA A 64 -11.34 9.80 5.71
C ALA A 64 -11.87 10.70 6.85
N GLY A 65 -11.00 11.44 7.55
CA GLY A 65 -11.36 12.18 8.75
C GLY A 65 -11.68 11.28 9.94
N VAL A 66 -11.39 9.99 9.83
CA VAL A 66 -11.54 9.01 10.90
C VAL A 66 -10.22 8.98 11.65
N VAL A 67 -10.19 9.55 12.85
CA VAL A 67 -9.03 9.40 13.74
C VAL A 67 -8.95 7.92 14.13
N ALA A 68 -7.88 7.25 13.69
CA ALA A 68 -7.61 5.85 13.98
C ALA A 68 -7.28 5.61 15.46
#